data_AF-A0A9E4Q6L7-F1
#
_entry.id   AF-A0A9E4Q6L7-F1
#
_cell.length_a   1.000
_cell.length_b   1.000
_cell.length_c   1.000
_cell.angle_alpha   90.00
_cell.angle_beta   90.00
_cell.angle_gamma   90.00
#
_symmetry.space_group_name_H-M   'P 1'
#
loop_
_entity.id
_entity.type
_entity.pdbx_description
1 polymer ?
#
loop_
_entity_poly.entity_id
_entity_poly.type
_entity_poly.pdbx_seq_one_letter_code
_entity_poly.pdbx_strand_id
1 'polypeptide(L)' 'MLLNRGQREEPVDANGFHDRGNVYSRHGNYERAVQDYNRAIEMDGDFAEAYYDRGC' A
#
# COMPACT_ATOMS: atom_id res chain seq x y z
N MET A 1 19.21 13.33 -18.45
CA MET A 1 19.59 11.90 -18.63
C MET A 1 18.29 11.10 -18.61
N LEU A 2 18.03 10.33 -19.66
CA LEU A 2 16.77 9.63 -19.92
C LEU A 2 16.77 8.22 -19.29
N LEU A 3 15.80 7.93 -18.43
CA LEU A 3 15.32 6.58 -18.03
C LEU A 3 13.79 6.76 -17.93
N ASN A 4 12.91 6.40 -18.86
CA ASN A 4 12.71 5.20 -19.68
C ASN A 4 12.45 3.91 -18.88
N ARG A 5 11.14 3.61 -18.74
CA ARG A 5 10.47 2.30 -18.49
C ARG A 5 10.00 2.02 -17.05
N GLY A 6 8.72 2.30 -16.79
CA GLY A 6 7.73 1.34 -16.25
C GLY A 6 8.04 0.53 -14.98
N GLN A 7 8.98 0.96 -14.14
CA GLN A 7 9.17 0.35 -12.83
C GLN A 7 8.18 1.02 -11.89
N ARG A 8 7.10 0.32 -11.54
CA ARG A 8 6.40 0.59 -10.29
C ARG A 8 7.47 0.46 -9.20
N GLU A 9 7.90 1.57 -8.64
CA GLU A 9 8.75 1.53 -7.46
C GLU A 9 7.98 0.74 -6.41
N GLU A 10 8.53 -0.40 -6.00
CA GLU A 10 7.94 -1.16 -4.89
C GLU A 10 7.96 -0.24 -3.65
N PRO A 11 6.86 -0.18 -2.89
CA PRO A 11 6.82 0.59 -1.67
C PRO A 11 7.99 0.25 -0.76
N VAL A 12 8.66 1.29 -0.29
CA VAL A 12 9.87 1.16 0.54
C VAL A 12 9.57 1.27 2.03
N ASP A 13 8.40 1.81 2.39
CA ASP A 13 7.98 2.07 3.76
C ASP A 13 6.48 1.81 3.96
N ALA A 14 6.04 1.89 5.23
CA ALA A 14 4.66 1.64 5.60
C ALA A 14 3.68 2.55 4.84
N ASN A 15 4.02 3.85 4.69
CA ASN A 15 3.21 4.82 3.95
C ASN A 15 3.04 4.43 2.49
N GLY A 16 4.10 4.02 1.80
CA GLY A 16 4.03 3.60 0.41
C GLY A 16 3.13 2.36 0.23
N PHE A 17 3.19 1.40 1.16
CA PHE A 17 2.31 0.24 1.12
C PHE A 17 0.85 0.66 1.35
N HIS A 18 0.60 1.53 2.32
CA HIS A 18 -0.73 2.10 2.56
C HIS A 18 -1.28 2.87 1.35
N ASP A 19 -0.49 3.75 0.73
CA ASP A 19 -0.87 4.49 -0.47
C ASP A 19 -1.19 3.56 -1.64
N ARG A 20 -0.39 2.51 -1.84
CA ARG A 20 -0.66 1.52 -2.89
C ARG A 20 -1.91 0.70 -2.59
N GLY A 21 -2.14 0.35 -1.33
CA GLY A 21 -3.38 -0.28 -0.87
C GLY A 21 -4.59 0.59 -1.16
N ASN A 22 -4.50 1.90 -0.91
CA ASN A 22 -5.53 2.89 -1.24
C ASN A 22 -5.82 2.93 -2.74
N VAL A 23 -4.79 2.88 -3.59
CA VAL A 23 -4.96 2.78 -5.03
C VAL A 23 -5.70 1.50 -5.39
N TYR A 24 -5.33 0.34 -4.84
CA TYR A 24 -6.03 -0.92 -5.13
C TYR A 24 -7.48 -0.91 -4.65
N SER A 25 -7.76 -0.38 -3.46
CA SER A 25 -9.11 -0.25 -2.89
C SER A 25 -10.00 0.60 -3.79
N ARG A 26 -9.50 1.75 -4.27
CA ARG A 26 -10.23 2.62 -5.22
C ARG A 26 -10.53 1.94 -6.57
N HIS A 27 -9.75 0.94 -6.95
CA HIS A 27 -9.98 0.14 -8.16
C HIS A 27 -10.80 -1.13 -7.89
N GLY A 28 -11.33 -1.31 -6.67
CA GLY A 28 -12.10 -2.48 -6.26
C GLY A 28 -11.27 -3.75 -6.07
N ASN A 29 -9.94 -3.65 -6.08
CA ASN A 29 -9.03 -4.78 -5.86
C ASN A 29 -8.76 -4.96 -4.36
N TYR A 30 -9.81 -5.22 -3.59
CA TYR A 30 -9.75 -5.25 -2.13
C TYR A 30 -8.75 -6.28 -1.58
N GLU A 31 -8.61 -7.45 -2.22
CA GLU A 31 -7.63 -8.46 -1.81
C GLU A 31 -6.19 -7.93 -1.84
N ARG A 32 -5.83 -7.18 -2.88
CA ARG A 32 -4.50 -6.55 -2.98
C ARG A 32 -4.36 -5.38 -2.03
N ALA A 33 -5.43 -4.62 -1.81
CA ALA A 33 -5.44 -3.53 -0.84
C ALA A 33 -5.14 -4.05 0.57
N VAL A 34 -5.83 -5.11 1.00
CA VAL A 34 -5.63 -5.74 2.31
C VAL A 34 -4.21 -6.29 2.46
N GLN A 35 -3.63 -6.88 1.41
CA GLN A 35 -2.24 -7.34 1.44
C GLN A 35 -1.26 -6.19 1.67
N ASP A 36 -1.45 -5.07 0.96
CA ASP A 36 -0.62 -3.89 1.12
C ASP A 36 -0.82 -3.23 2.50
N TYR A 37 -2.04 -3.13 3.02
CA TYR A 37 -2.28 -2.63 4.39
C TYR A 37 -1.65 -3.53 5.45
N ASN A 38 -1.74 -4.86 5.28
CA ASN A 38 -1.04 -5.78 6.18
C ASN A 38 0.47 -5.57 6.14
N ARG A 39 1.04 -5.31 4.96
CA ARG A 39 2.46 -5.03 4.86
C ARG A 39 2.85 -3.71 5.53
N ALA A 40 2.01 -2.67 5.41
CA ALA A 40 2.18 -1.42 6.13
C ALA A 40 2.18 -1.64 7.65
N ILE A 41 1.24 -2.45 8.16
CA ILE A 41 1.14 -2.82 9.58
C ILE A 41 2.35 -3.65 10.06
N GLU A 42 2.85 -4.58 9.23
CA GLU A 42 4.05 -5.36 9.57
C GLU A 42 5.30 -4.50 9.70
N MET A 43 5.36 -3.38 8.98
CA MET A 43 6.48 -2.44 9.03
C MET A 43 6.33 -1.43 10.18
N ASP A 44 5.12 -0.92 10.38
CA ASP A 44 4.77 -0.02 11.47
C ASP A 44 3.49 -0.52 12.15
N GLY A 45 3.69 -1.23 13.26
CA GLY A 45 2.61 -1.81 14.05
C GLY A 45 1.69 -0.79 14.71
N ASP A 46 2.08 0.49 14.75
CA ASP A 46 1.28 1.58 15.29
C ASP A 46 0.60 2.41 14.19
N PHE A 47 0.66 1.97 12.93
CA PHE A 47 0.10 2.70 11.79
C PHE A 47 -1.44 2.63 11.74
N ALA A 48 -2.08 3.52 12.49
CA ALA A 48 -3.52 3.54 12.73
C ALA A 48 -4.35 3.59 11.42
N GLU A 49 -3.90 4.33 10.41
CA GLU A 49 -4.56 4.46 9.12
C GLU A 49 -4.62 3.13 8.37
N ALA A 50 -3.53 2.34 8.39
CA ALA A 50 -3.51 1.02 7.75
C ALA A 50 -4.45 0.03 8.43
N TYR A 51 -4.62 0.11 9.76
CA TYR A 51 -5.63 -0.69 10.47
C TYR A 51 -7.06 -0.27 10.12
N TYR A 52 -7.32 1.03 10.00
CA TYR A 52 -8.62 1.56 9.62
C TYR A 52 -9.00 1.10 8.20
N ASP A 53 -8.09 1.27 7.24
CA ASP A 53 -8.36 0.96 5.83
C ASP A 53 -8.36 -0.54 5.52
N ARG A 54 -7.81 -1.39 6.40
CA ARG A 54 -7.94 -2.85 6.29
C ARG A 54 -9.35 -3.36 6.61
N GLY A 55 -10.13 -2.61 7.39
CA GLY A 55 -11.44 -3.03 7.91
C GLY A 55 -12.64 -2.63 7.07
N CYS A 56 -12.43 -1.91 5.96
CA CYS A 56 -13.47 -1.41 5.05
C CYS A 56 -13.32 -2.03 3.65
#